data_AF-A0A819WPM3-F1
#
_entry.id   AF-A0A819WPM3-F1
#
_cell.length_a   1.000
_cell.length_b   1.000
_cell.length_c   1.000
_cell.angle_alpha   90.00
_cell.angle_beta   90.00
_cell.angle_gamma   90.00
#
_symmetry.space_group_name_H-M   'P 1'
#
loop_
_entity.id
_entity.type
_entity.pdbx_description
1 polymer ?
#
loop_
_entity_poly.entity_id
_entity_poly.type
_entity_poly.pdbx_seq_one_letter_code
_entity_poly.pdbx_strand_id
1 'polypeptide(L)'
;ITINPLNRDFSCGGSSGGEGSLIAMKGSICGLGTDIGGSIRFPTSLNGIYGLKPSDGRIPYGRAKNSFIGQESVSSVVGPMTRSLSNIYLFLKSVLDTKPWLIDPKVHNIPWREDLFQEGQSNKLCFGVIQFDQLVHISPPVQRAINMTINALEKAGHQVIEWDTTDHPK
;
A
#
# COMPACT_ATOMS: atom_id res chain seq x y z
N ILE A 1 10.67 17.16 12.86
CA ILE A 1 10.38 16.30 11.69
C ILE A 1 11.18 15.01 11.84
N THR A 2 10.61 13.86 11.53
CA THR A 2 11.35 12.60 11.50
C THR A 2 12.19 12.55 10.21
N ILE A 3 13.48 12.21 10.33
CA ILE A 3 14.42 12.20 9.20
C ILE A 3 14.44 10.82 8.51
N ASN A 4 14.75 10.80 7.22
CA ASN A 4 14.90 9.55 6.46
C ASN A 4 16.20 8.82 6.89
N PRO A 5 16.15 7.52 7.21
CA PRO A 5 17.32 6.76 7.63
C PRO A 5 18.31 6.46 6.48
N LEU A 6 17.87 6.51 5.22
CA LEU A 6 18.74 6.34 4.06
C LEU A 6 19.55 7.61 3.77
N ASN A 7 18.98 8.78 4.05
CA ASN A 7 19.68 10.06 3.97
C ASN A 7 19.01 11.10 4.88
N ARG A 8 19.78 11.60 5.85
CA ARG A 8 19.30 12.48 6.93
C ARG A 8 18.88 13.88 6.46
N ASP A 9 19.26 14.27 5.25
CA ASP A 9 18.87 15.55 4.65
C ASP A 9 17.46 15.51 4.02
N PHE A 10 16.85 14.32 3.93
CA PHE A 10 15.55 14.12 3.31
C PHE A 10 14.45 13.75 4.32
N SER A 11 13.21 14.06 3.92
CA SER A 11 12.01 13.62 4.64
C SER A 11 11.82 12.10 4.54
N CYS A 12 11.35 11.48 5.62
CA CYS A 12 10.92 10.09 5.62
C CYS A 12 9.50 9.88 5.05
N GLY A 13 8.85 10.94 4.56
CA GLY A 13 7.45 10.90 4.13
C GLY A 13 6.46 10.89 5.31
N GLY A 14 5.18 10.76 5.02
CA GLY A 14 4.18 10.79 6.08
C GLY A 14 2.73 10.60 5.61
N SER A 15 1.78 10.57 6.53
CA SER A 15 1.94 10.82 7.98
C SER A 15 2.63 9.70 8.76
N SER A 16 2.67 8.47 8.24
CA SER A 16 3.29 7.29 8.90
C SER A 16 4.83 7.26 8.79
N GLY A 17 5.49 8.41 8.84
CA GLY A 17 6.94 8.54 8.64
C GLY A 17 7.77 7.92 9.76
N GLY A 18 7.26 7.94 11.00
CA GLY A 18 7.87 7.26 12.14
C GLY A 18 7.98 5.75 11.92
N GLU A 19 6.87 5.11 11.52
CA GLU A 19 6.84 3.69 11.15
C GLU A 19 7.80 3.40 9.99
N GLY A 20 7.73 4.20 8.92
CA GLY A 20 8.61 4.05 7.76
C GLY A 20 10.10 4.04 8.14
N SER A 21 10.50 4.99 8.98
CA SER A 21 11.89 5.13 9.43
C SER A 21 12.31 3.99 10.36
N LEU A 22 11.48 3.66 11.36
CA LEU A 22 11.78 2.63 12.36
C LEU A 22 11.91 1.25 11.70
N ILE A 23 10.99 0.92 10.80
CA ILE A 23 11.00 -0.36 10.07
C ILE A 23 12.20 -0.42 9.14
N ALA A 24 12.51 0.65 8.39
CA ALA A 24 13.68 0.67 7.51
C ALA A 24 14.99 0.44 8.28
N MET A 25 15.11 1.03 9.47
CA MET A 25 16.23 0.82 10.40
C MET A 25 16.23 -0.54 11.11
N LYS A 26 15.27 -1.43 10.82
CA LYS A 26 15.10 -2.75 11.45
C LYS A 26 14.77 -2.68 12.95
N GLY A 27 14.29 -1.54 13.44
CA GLY A 27 13.82 -1.38 14.82
C GLY A 27 12.43 -1.99 15.04
N SER A 28 11.69 -2.27 13.97
CA SER A 28 10.44 -3.03 13.99
C SER A 28 10.34 -3.94 12.77
N ILE A 29 9.75 -5.12 12.96
CA ILE A 29 9.49 -6.10 11.89
C ILE A 29 8.24 -5.72 11.08
N CYS A 30 7.24 -5.16 11.77
CA CYS A 30 5.95 -4.79 11.23
C CYS A 30 5.40 -3.58 12.00
N GLY A 31 4.81 -2.65 11.28
CA GLY A 31 4.13 -1.48 11.83
C GLY A 31 2.79 -1.24 11.16
N LEU A 32 1.99 -0.35 11.76
CA LEU A 32 0.68 0.04 11.25
C LEU A 32 0.67 1.52 10.92
N GLY A 33 0.41 1.84 9.67
CA GLY A 33 0.15 3.19 9.23
C GLY A 33 -1.34 3.42 8.97
N THR A 34 -1.70 4.68 8.79
CA THR A 34 -3.01 5.07 8.25
C THR A 34 -2.85 5.74 6.89
N ASP A 35 -3.83 5.56 6.01
CA ASP A 35 -3.77 6.09 4.65
C ASP A 35 -5.17 6.53 4.19
N ILE A 36 -5.33 7.83 4.01
CA ILE A 36 -6.48 8.46 3.34
C ILE A 36 -6.09 8.96 1.94
N GLY A 37 -4.85 9.46 1.80
CA GLY A 37 -4.34 10.07 0.56
C GLY A 37 -2.91 9.65 0.20
N GLY A 38 -2.38 8.60 0.82
CA GLY A 38 -1.03 8.07 0.55
C GLY A 38 -0.16 7.85 1.77
N SER A 39 -0.69 8.03 2.99
CA SER A 39 0.12 8.08 4.20
C SER A 39 0.72 6.76 4.69
N ILE A 40 0.41 5.63 4.04
CA ILE A 40 1.19 4.38 4.12
C ILE A 40 2.16 4.30 2.95
N ARG A 41 1.69 4.60 1.73
CA ARG A 41 2.43 4.40 0.47
C ARG A 41 3.61 5.36 0.31
N PHE A 42 3.45 6.64 0.65
CA PHE A 42 4.52 7.65 0.59
C PHE A 42 5.70 7.30 1.51
N PRO A 43 5.54 7.10 2.83
CA PRO A 43 6.67 6.74 3.68
C PRO A 43 7.25 5.37 3.29
N THR A 44 6.44 4.42 2.85
CA THR A 44 6.92 3.13 2.35
C THR A 44 7.91 3.29 1.17
N SER A 45 7.52 4.08 0.17
CA SER A 45 8.32 4.35 -1.02
C SER A 45 9.63 5.06 -0.69
N LEU A 46 9.58 6.10 0.15
CA LEU A 46 10.74 6.92 0.48
C LEU A 46 11.75 6.22 1.40
N ASN A 47 11.32 5.23 2.20
CA ASN A 47 12.20 4.48 3.10
C ASN A 47 12.59 3.10 2.54
N GLY A 48 12.14 2.73 1.34
CA GLY A 48 12.52 1.48 0.67
C GLY A 48 11.98 0.22 1.37
N ILE A 49 10.73 0.27 1.84
CA ILE A 49 10.06 -0.86 2.50
C ILE A 49 8.79 -1.25 1.72
N TYR A 50 8.02 -2.22 2.23
CA TYR A 50 6.72 -2.62 1.70
C TYR A 50 5.59 -2.09 2.58
N GLY A 51 4.48 -1.72 1.95
CA GLY A 51 3.31 -1.20 2.64
C GLY A 51 2.09 -1.39 1.78
N LEU A 52 0.98 -1.74 2.42
CA LEU A 52 -0.29 -1.96 1.74
C LEU A 52 -1.35 -1.03 2.32
N LYS A 53 -2.03 -0.30 1.45
CA LYS A 53 -3.30 0.35 1.75
C LYS A 53 -4.44 -0.60 1.37
N PRO A 54 -5.13 -1.25 2.32
CA PRO A 54 -6.25 -2.13 2.00
C PRO A 54 -7.42 -1.36 1.39
N SER A 55 -8.42 -2.10 0.93
CA SER A 55 -9.75 -1.54 0.66
C SER A 55 -10.37 -1.02 1.95
N ASP A 56 -11.26 -0.04 1.82
CA ASP A 56 -12.06 0.44 2.94
C ASP A 56 -12.87 -0.71 3.56
N GLY A 57 -13.06 -0.68 4.88
CA GLY A 57 -13.73 -1.73 5.63
C GLY A 57 -13.03 -3.09 5.64
N ARG A 58 -11.79 -3.22 5.14
CA ARG A 58 -11.09 -4.53 5.14
C ARG A 58 -10.42 -4.87 6.47
N ILE A 59 -9.92 -3.87 7.20
CA ILE A 59 -9.21 -4.02 8.47
C ILE A 59 -9.90 -3.13 9.50
N PRO A 60 -10.00 -3.54 10.79
CA PRO A 60 -10.54 -2.71 11.85
C PRO A 60 -9.98 -1.30 11.86
N TYR A 61 -10.87 -0.33 11.95
CA TYR A 61 -10.55 1.09 12.14
C TYR A 61 -11.08 1.61 13.49
N GLY A 62 -11.90 0.82 14.17
CA GLY A 62 -12.45 1.15 15.48
C GLY A 62 -11.38 1.60 16.46
N ARG A 63 -11.67 2.71 17.15
CA ARG A 63 -10.79 3.37 18.14
C ARG A 63 -9.53 4.02 17.57
N ALA A 64 -9.31 4.01 16.26
CA ALA A 64 -8.28 4.85 15.65
C ALA A 64 -8.61 6.33 15.93
N LYS A 65 -7.62 7.08 16.42
CA LYS A 65 -7.78 8.52 16.63
C LYS A 65 -7.69 9.22 15.27
N ASN A 66 -8.66 10.08 14.99
CA ASN A 66 -8.71 10.87 13.77
C ASN A 66 -9.04 12.32 14.11
N SER A 67 -8.47 13.26 13.34
CA SER A 67 -8.70 14.69 13.50
C SER A 67 -9.98 15.17 12.78
N PHE A 68 -10.48 14.40 11.81
CA PHE A 68 -11.71 14.70 11.05
C PHE A 68 -12.79 13.67 11.38
N ILE A 69 -13.42 13.82 12.55
CA ILE A 69 -14.50 12.93 12.98
C ILE A 69 -15.73 13.16 12.11
N GLY A 70 -16.34 12.08 11.61
CA GLY A 70 -17.58 12.12 10.82
C GLY A 70 -17.38 12.32 9.31
N GLN A 71 -16.13 12.41 8.83
CA GLN A 71 -15.86 12.39 7.39
C GLN A 71 -15.87 10.95 6.86
N GLU A 72 -16.86 10.64 6.03
CA GLU A 72 -17.07 9.30 5.46
C GLU A 72 -17.01 9.28 3.92
N SER A 73 -16.82 10.44 3.24
CA SER A 73 -16.77 10.45 1.76
C SER A 73 -15.47 9.86 1.20
N VAL A 74 -14.36 10.05 1.93
CA VAL A 74 -13.05 9.44 1.64
C VAL A 74 -12.53 8.85 2.95
N SER A 75 -12.80 7.56 3.17
CA SER A 75 -12.41 6.87 4.38
C SER A 75 -10.89 6.70 4.47
N SER A 76 -10.34 6.97 5.66
CA SER A 76 -8.98 6.55 6.01
C SER A 76 -8.97 5.06 6.35
N VAL A 77 -7.93 4.34 5.96
CA VAL A 77 -7.75 2.93 6.31
C VAL A 77 -6.49 2.71 7.13
N VAL A 78 -6.47 1.63 7.91
CA VAL A 78 -5.24 1.11 8.56
C VAL A 78 -4.63 0.03 7.66
N GLY A 79 -3.31 0.01 7.57
CA GLY A 79 -2.62 -1.03 6.80
C GLY A 79 -1.19 -1.31 7.29
N PRO A 80 -0.66 -2.51 6.98
CA PRO A 80 0.66 -2.93 7.42
C PRO A 80 1.78 -2.27 6.62
N MET A 81 2.88 -2.00 7.32
CA MET A 81 4.17 -1.58 6.77
C MET A 81 5.23 -2.57 7.28
N THR A 82 6.07 -3.11 6.39
CA THR A 82 7.04 -4.16 6.73
C THR A 82 8.24 -4.13 5.78
N ARG A 83 9.30 -4.87 6.10
CA ARG A 83 10.44 -5.08 5.19
C ARG A 83 10.28 -6.26 4.22
N SER A 84 9.15 -6.98 4.25
CA SER A 84 8.96 -8.20 3.48
C SER A 84 7.52 -8.33 3.00
N LEU A 85 7.33 -8.59 1.70
CA LEU A 85 6.00 -8.81 1.13
C LEU A 85 5.25 -9.97 1.82
N SER A 86 5.95 -11.03 2.24
CA SER A 86 5.35 -12.15 2.99
C SER A 86 4.77 -11.73 4.34
N ASN A 87 5.33 -10.71 5.01
CA ASN A 87 4.80 -10.19 6.26
C ASN A 87 3.51 -9.39 6.06
N ILE A 88 3.34 -8.76 4.89
CA ILE A 88 2.07 -8.11 4.52
C ILE A 88 0.95 -9.16 4.44
N TYR A 89 1.21 -10.27 3.73
CA TYR A 89 0.29 -11.41 3.66
C TYR A 89 -0.03 -11.98 5.05
N LEU A 90 1.01 -12.27 5.84
CA LEU A 90 0.85 -12.84 7.18
C LEU A 90 -0.01 -11.94 8.07
N PHE A 91 0.24 -10.63 8.06
CA PHE A 91 -0.52 -9.66 8.83
C PHE A 91 -2.01 -9.66 8.42
N LEU A 92 -2.30 -9.49 7.13
CA LEU A 92 -3.68 -9.40 6.65
C LEU A 92 -4.45 -10.67 6.94
N LYS A 93 -3.86 -11.83 6.64
CA LYS A 93 -4.49 -13.12 6.93
C LYS A 93 -4.76 -13.28 8.42
N SER A 94 -3.76 -13.00 9.27
CA SER A 94 -3.89 -13.15 10.73
C SER A 94 -5.02 -12.27 11.28
N VAL A 95 -5.11 -11.01 10.84
CA VAL A 95 -6.19 -10.11 11.29
C VAL A 95 -7.55 -10.63 10.82
N LEU A 96 -7.69 -11.02 9.56
CA LEU A 96 -8.99 -11.47 9.03
C LEU A 96 -9.46 -12.80 9.64
N ASP A 97 -8.52 -13.69 9.98
CA ASP A 97 -8.81 -14.95 10.67
C ASP A 97 -9.43 -14.73 12.07
N THR A 98 -9.18 -13.57 12.69
CA THR A 98 -9.85 -13.19 13.96
C THR A 98 -11.33 -12.82 13.83
N LYS A 99 -11.87 -12.80 12.60
CA LYS A 99 -13.25 -12.38 12.28
C LYS A 99 -13.57 -10.98 12.84
N PRO A 100 -12.79 -9.95 12.48
CA PRO A 100 -12.87 -8.61 13.06
C PRO A 100 -14.26 -7.95 12.94
N TRP A 101 -15.04 -8.32 11.94
CA TRP A 101 -16.42 -7.87 11.71
C TRP A 101 -17.40 -8.24 12.85
N LEU A 102 -17.02 -9.15 13.75
CA LEU A 102 -17.79 -9.44 14.96
C LEU A 102 -17.60 -8.39 16.08
N ILE A 103 -16.60 -7.52 15.94
CA ILE A 103 -16.20 -6.52 16.95
C ILE A 103 -16.36 -5.09 16.41
N ASP A 104 -15.90 -4.86 15.18
CA ASP A 104 -15.97 -3.56 14.51
C ASP A 104 -17.01 -3.61 13.37
N PRO A 105 -18.17 -2.94 13.51
CA PRO A 105 -19.23 -2.99 12.50
C PRO A 105 -18.85 -2.27 11.19
N LYS A 106 -17.77 -1.49 11.16
CA LYS A 106 -17.25 -0.90 9.92
C LYS A 106 -16.49 -1.92 9.05
N VAL A 107 -16.17 -3.10 9.60
CA VAL A 107 -15.44 -4.13 8.87
C VAL A 107 -16.38 -5.02 8.09
N HIS A 108 -16.12 -5.17 6.79
CA HIS A 108 -16.87 -6.07 5.93
C HIS A 108 -16.57 -7.53 6.29
N ASN A 109 -17.63 -8.36 6.33
CA ASN A 109 -17.52 -9.80 6.55
C ASN A 109 -16.98 -10.51 5.30
N ILE A 110 -15.69 -10.30 5.03
CA ILE A 110 -14.97 -10.93 3.92
C ILE A 110 -13.74 -11.63 4.50
N PRO A 111 -13.78 -12.97 4.66
CA PRO A 111 -12.64 -13.72 5.15
C PRO A 111 -11.45 -13.63 4.17
N TRP A 112 -10.28 -14.02 4.66
CA TRP A 112 -9.15 -14.26 3.78
C TRP A 112 -9.47 -15.42 2.82
N ARG A 113 -9.13 -15.26 1.54
CA ARG A 113 -9.39 -16.24 0.47
C ARG A 113 -8.05 -16.76 -0.01
N GLU A 114 -7.61 -17.86 0.60
CA GLU A 114 -6.31 -18.45 0.31
C GLU A 114 -6.24 -18.99 -1.12
N ASP A 115 -7.34 -19.59 -1.59
CA ASP A 115 -7.54 -20.04 -2.97
C ASP A 115 -7.23 -18.95 -4.00
N LEU A 116 -7.83 -17.76 -3.84
CA LEU A 116 -7.58 -16.65 -4.77
C LEU A 116 -6.16 -16.10 -4.67
N PHE A 117 -5.55 -16.14 -3.47
CA PHE A 117 -4.16 -15.72 -3.31
C PHE A 117 -3.19 -16.66 -4.02
N GLN A 118 -3.41 -17.97 -3.91
CA GLN A 118 -2.61 -18.98 -4.61
C GLN A 118 -2.85 -18.92 -6.12
N GLU A 119 -4.10 -18.77 -6.56
CA GLU A 119 -4.44 -18.58 -7.97
C GLU A 119 -3.74 -17.35 -8.56
N GLY A 120 -3.74 -16.23 -7.82
CA GLY A 120 -3.05 -15.00 -8.24
C GLY A 120 -1.52 -15.15 -8.37
N GLN A 121 -0.92 -16.12 -7.67
CA GLN A 121 0.51 -16.41 -7.81
C GLN A 121 0.83 -17.32 -9.01
N SER A 122 -0.07 -18.23 -9.36
CA SER A 122 0.15 -19.20 -10.45
C SER A 122 -0.28 -18.66 -11.82
N ASN A 123 -1.26 -17.77 -11.87
CA ASN A 123 -1.88 -17.36 -13.12
C ASN A 123 -1.04 -16.33 -13.88
N LYS A 124 -1.17 -16.37 -15.22
CA LYS A 124 -0.82 -15.21 -16.04
C LYS A 124 -1.86 -14.13 -15.80
N LEU A 125 -1.38 -12.90 -15.65
CA LEU A 125 -2.18 -11.75 -15.27
C LEU A 125 -2.09 -10.70 -16.37
N CYS A 126 -3.06 -9.81 -16.41
CA CYS A 126 -3.06 -8.63 -17.26
C CYS A 126 -2.88 -7.38 -16.37
N PHE A 127 -1.83 -6.60 -16.65
CA PHE A 127 -1.50 -5.38 -15.93
C PHE A 127 -1.78 -4.15 -16.79
N GLY A 128 -2.72 -3.31 -16.36
CA GLY A 128 -2.85 -1.96 -16.90
C GLY A 128 -1.80 -1.05 -16.29
N VAL A 129 -1.06 -0.30 -17.11
CA VAL A 129 -0.01 0.62 -16.64
C VAL A 129 -0.28 2.02 -17.15
N ILE A 130 -0.37 2.96 -16.20
CA ILE A 130 -0.42 4.39 -16.47
C ILE A 130 1.01 4.92 -16.39
N GLN A 131 1.55 5.39 -17.52
CA GLN A 131 2.91 5.94 -17.58
C GLN A 131 2.95 7.37 -17.04
N PHE A 132 1.92 8.15 -17.33
CA PHE A 132 1.78 9.53 -16.89
C PHE A 132 0.29 9.86 -16.73
N ASP A 133 -0.07 10.38 -15.56
CA ASP A 133 -1.45 10.72 -15.21
C ASP A 133 -1.89 12.10 -15.74
N GLN A 134 -1.03 12.78 -16.51
CA GLN A 134 -1.23 14.14 -17.02
C GLN A 134 -1.35 15.22 -15.94
N LEU A 135 -1.08 14.90 -14.67
CA LEU A 135 -1.22 15.80 -13.53
C LEU A 135 0.13 16.07 -12.86
N VAL A 136 0.93 15.03 -12.60
CA VAL A 136 2.20 15.14 -11.87
C VAL A 136 3.34 14.58 -12.71
N HIS A 137 4.29 15.45 -13.05
CA HIS A 137 5.47 15.03 -13.81
C HIS A 137 6.26 13.96 -13.05
N ILE A 138 6.52 12.86 -13.74
CA ILE A 138 7.28 11.75 -13.22
C ILE A 138 8.78 12.07 -13.23
N SER A 139 9.47 11.79 -12.11
CA SER A 139 10.92 11.95 -12.05
C SER A 139 11.62 10.84 -12.86
N PRO A 140 12.80 11.10 -13.46
CA PRO A 140 13.51 10.09 -14.24
C PRO A 140 13.78 8.75 -13.51
N PRO A 141 14.12 8.73 -12.20
CA PRO A 141 14.28 7.47 -11.48
C PRO A 141 12.98 6.66 -11.35
N VAL A 142 11.84 7.33 -11.16
CA VAL A 142 10.54 6.66 -11.02
C VAL A 142 10.08 6.12 -12.38
N GLN A 143 10.24 6.90 -13.45
CA GLN A 143 9.94 6.45 -14.82
C GLN A 143 10.76 5.20 -15.18
N ARG A 144 12.05 5.20 -14.82
CA ARG A 144 12.91 4.03 -15.02
C ARG A 144 12.43 2.82 -14.21
N ALA A 145 12.01 3.01 -12.96
CA ALA A 145 11.50 1.92 -12.13
C ALA A 145 10.21 1.30 -12.70
N ILE A 146 9.31 2.12 -13.25
CA ILE A 146 8.10 1.65 -13.95
C ILE A 146 8.52 0.80 -15.16
N ASN A 147 9.41 1.31 -16.01
CA ASN A 147 9.88 0.59 -17.20
C ASN A 147 10.59 -0.72 -16.84
N MET A 148 11.39 -0.74 -15.78
CA MET A 148 12.01 -1.98 -15.27
C MET A 148 10.95 -3.00 -14.82
N THR A 149 9.87 -2.53 -14.19
CA THR A 149 8.78 -3.38 -13.72
C THR A 149 7.99 -3.96 -14.88
N ILE A 150 7.63 -3.15 -15.88
CA ILE A 150 6.96 -3.61 -17.12
C ILE A 150 7.78 -4.72 -17.79
N ASN A 151 9.07 -4.47 -18.03
CA ASN A 151 9.95 -5.45 -18.65
C ASN A 151 10.04 -6.76 -17.84
N ALA A 152 10.02 -6.68 -16.50
CA ALA A 152 10.04 -7.87 -15.65
C ALA A 152 8.73 -8.67 -15.75
N LEU A 153 7.59 -7.98 -15.79
CA LEU A 153 6.27 -8.61 -15.94
C LEU A 153 6.13 -9.31 -17.30
N GLU A 154 6.54 -8.66 -18.39
CA GLU A 154 6.51 -9.24 -19.74
C GLU A 154 7.44 -10.45 -19.85
N LYS A 155 8.66 -10.37 -19.30
CA LYS A 155 9.60 -11.50 -19.25
C LYS A 155 9.06 -12.68 -18.44
N ALA A 156 8.29 -12.41 -17.40
CA ALA A 156 7.59 -13.43 -16.63
C ALA A 156 6.34 -13.97 -17.37
N GLY A 157 6.02 -13.46 -18.57
CA GLY A 157 4.93 -13.94 -19.43
C GLY A 157 3.57 -13.37 -19.07
N HIS A 158 3.51 -12.26 -18.33
CA HIS A 158 2.26 -11.53 -18.09
C HIS A 158 1.95 -10.59 -19.26
N GLN A 159 0.67 -10.26 -19.43
CA GLN A 159 0.24 -9.25 -20.38
C GLN A 159 0.36 -7.87 -19.72
N VAL A 160 0.95 -6.91 -20.42
CA VAL A 160 0.98 -5.49 -19.99
C VAL A 160 0.28 -4.65 -21.06
N ILE A 161 -0.63 -3.79 -20.62
CA ILE A 161 -1.41 -2.90 -21.47
C ILE A 161 -1.17 -1.48 -20.97
N GLU A 162 -0.80 -0.56 -21.86
CA GLU A 162 -0.80 0.86 -21.53
C GLU A 162 -2.24 1.34 -21.35
N TRP A 163 -2.53 1.91 -20.18
CA TRP A 163 -3.86 2.39 -19.83
C TRP A 163 -3.92 3.90 -20.03
N ASP A 164 -4.71 4.33 -21.01
CA ASP A 164 -4.96 5.75 -21.26
C ASP A 164 -5.90 6.32 -20.20
N THR A 165 -5.47 7.42 -19.58
CA THR A 165 -6.24 8.14 -18.56
C THR A 165 -7.01 9.34 -19.11
N THR A 166 -7.07 9.53 -20.43
CA THR A 166 -7.81 10.63 -21.07
C THR A 166 -9.28 10.70 -20.66
N ASP A 167 -9.91 9.56 -20.40
CA ASP A 167 -11.30 9.46 -19.95
C ASP A 167 -11.48 9.67 -18.43
N HIS A 168 -10.40 9.87 -17.67
CA HIS A 168 -10.52 10.15 -16.23
C HIS A 168 -10.90 11.63 -16.05
N PRO A 169 -12.14 11.95 -15.61
CA PRO A 169 -12.54 13.33 -15.40
C PRO A 169 -11.64 14.00 -14.35
N LYS A 170 -11.28 15.25 -14.61
CA LYS A 170 -10.49 16.09 -13.69
C LYS A 170 -11.27 16.47 -12.43
#